data_AF-A0A7C4T066-F1
#
_entry.id   AF-A0A7C4T066-F1
#
_cell.length_a   1.000
_cell.length_b   1.000
_cell.length_c   1.000
_cell.angle_alpha   90.00
_cell.angle_beta   90.00
_cell.angle_gamma   90.00
#
_symmetry.space_group_name_H-M   'P 1'
#
loop_
_entity.id
_entity.type
_entity.pdbx_description
1 polymer ?
#
loop_
_entity_poly.entity_id
_entity_poly.type
_entity_poly.pdbx_seq_one_letter_code
_entity_poly.pdbx_strand_id
1 'polypeptide(L)'
;MLSFMMQTVLISLSGVMSPGAVTAATLVQGGKNRWAGAWIAIGHGIVEIPLIFLLILGLGTLLKTHPDAITVGKIIIGFIGGLFLIYLGIMTIREMSRPPQHSTSVWLSKPVLTGMFLSASNPYFLLWWATI
;
A
#
# COMPACT_ATOMS: atom_id res chain seq x y z
N MET A 1 21.16 5.80 17.12
CA MET A 1 19.90 6.52 17.39
C MET A 1 19.51 7.39 16.18
N LEU A 2 20.32 8.37 15.79
CA LEU A 2 20.01 9.22 14.62
C LEU A 2 19.87 8.44 13.29
N SER A 3 20.75 7.46 13.05
CA SER A 3 20.69 6.59 11.85
C SER A 3 19.38 5.81 11.75
N PHE A 4 18.89 5.28 12.87
CA PHE A 4 17.62 4.56 12.94
C PHE A 4 16.44 5.49 12.62
N MET A 5 16.38 6.67 13.24
CA MET A 5 15.31 7.63 12.97
C MET A 5 15.28 8.06 11.50
N MET A 6 16.46 8.31 10.91
CA MET A 6 16.58 8.63 9.48
C MET A 6 16.08 7.48 8.61
N GLN A 7 16.46 6.23 8.91
CA GLN A 7 15.96 5.07 8.18
C GLN A 7 14.44 4.91 8.30
N THR A 8 13.88 5.05 9.51
CA THR A 8 12.43 4.99 9.72
C THR A 8 11.72 6.06 8.88
N VAL A 9 12.20 7.30 8.90
CA VAL A 9 11.62 8.39 8.09
C VAL A 9 11.70 8.06 6.60
N LEU A 10 12.85 7.61 6.10
CA LEU A 10 13.04 7.31 4.67
C LEU A 10 12.17 6.12 4.21
N ILE A 11 12.10 5.06 5.01
CA ILE A 11 11.29 3.88 4.70
C ILE A 11 9.80 4.26 4.74
N SER A 12 9.35 4.99 5.77
CA SER A 12 7.96 5.46 5.86
C SER A 12 7.61 6.42 4.72
N LEU A 13 8.52 7.31 4.31
CA LEU A 13 8.30 8.20 3.15
C LEU A 13 8.04 7.39 1.88
N SER A 14 8.80 6.31 1.65
CA SER A 14 8.65 5.47 0.46
C SER A 14 7.25 4.85 0.36
N GLY A 15 6.66 4.46 1.50
CA GLY A 15 5.30 3.90 1.54
C GLY A 15 4.22 4.96 1.38
N VAL A 16 4.33 6.08 2.12
CA VAL A 16 3.29 7.12 2.17
C VAL A 16 3.23 7.97 0.90
N MET A 17 4.38 8.17 0.22
CA MET A 17 4.44 9.03 -0.97
C MET A 17 4.04 8.33 -2.27
N SER A 18 3.73 7.03 -2.26
CA SER A 18 3.26 6.32 -3.46
C SER A 18 1.83 6.77 -3.83
N PRO A 19 1.64 7.53 -4.93
CA PRO A 19 0.32 7.98 -5.31
C PRO A 19 -0.49 6.79 -5.86
N GLY A 20 -1.68 6.57 -5.31
CA GLY A 20 -2.54 5.46 -5.73
C GLY A 20 -4.03 5.72 -5.48
N ALA A 21 -4.83 4.65 -5.51
CA ALA A 21 -6.27 4.74 -5.34
C ALA A 21 -6.68 5.37 -3.99
N VAL A 22 -5.94 5.07 -2.91
CA VAL A 22 -6.16 5.66 -1.58
C VAL A 22 -5.99 7.19 -1.65
N THR A 23 -4.89 7.67 -2.26
CA THR A 23 -4.60 9.10 -2.46
C THR A 23 -5.66 9.82 -3.29
N ALA A 24 -6.12 9.18 -4.37
CA ALA A 24 -7.21 9.71 -5.21
C ALA A 24 -8.53 9.80 -4.43
N ALA A 25 -8.86 8.77 -3.65
CA ALA A 25 -10.05 8.77 -2.82
C ALA A 25 -10.02 9.83 -1.71
N THR A 26 -8.85 10.07 -1.10
CA THR A 26 -8.68 11.14 -0.11
C THR A 26 -8.91 12.52 -0.71
N LEU A 27 -8.42 12.78 -1.91
CA LEU A 27 -8.66 14.05 -2.61
C LEU A 27 -10.16 14.26 -2.90
N VAL A 28 -10.81 13.24 -3.45
CA VAL A 28 -12.23 13.32 -3.84
C VAL A 28 -13.15 13.46 -2.62
N GLN A 29 -12.93 12.67 -1.57
CA GLN A 29 -13.78 12.74 -0.37
C GLN A 29 -13.39 13.90 0.55
N GLY A 30 -12.12 14.33 0.54
CA GLY A 30 -11.64 15.51 1.24
C GLY A 30 -12.32 16.80 0.79
N GLY A 31 -12.62 16.91 -0.51
CA GLY A 31 -13.40 18.02 -1.06
C GLY A 31 -14.86 18.08 -0.55
N LYS A 32 -15.41 16.96 -0.05
CA LYS A 32 -16.76 16.88 0.51
C LYS A 32 -16.77 16.95 2.04
N ASN A 33 -15.72 16.45 2.70
CA ASN A 33 -15.59 16.43 4.15
C ASN A 33 -14.13 16.63 4.55
N ARG A 34 -13.86 17.69 5.32
CA ARG A 34 -12.51 18.05 5.81
C ARG A 34 -11.81 16.93 6.60
N TRP A 35 -12.56 16.00 7.17
CA TRP A 35 -12.03 14.89 7.97
C TRP A 35 -11.92 13.57 7.19
N ALA A 36 -12.31 13.54 5.91
CA ALA A 36 -12.33 12.31 5.12
C ALA A 36 -10.97 11.61 5.10
N GLY A 37 -9.86 12.36 5.07
CA GLY A 37 -8.52 11.78 5.14
C GLY A 37 -8.19 11.08 6.45
N ALA A 38 -8.60 11.64 7.59
CA ALA A 38 -8.43 10.98 8.88
C ALA A 38 -9.25 9.67 8.93
N TRP A 39 -10.48 9.71 8.43
CA TRP A 39 -11.34 8.53 8.37
C TRP A 39 -10.83 7.45 7.41
N ILE A 40 -10.27 7.83 6.25
CA ILE A 40 -9.61 6.91 5.32
C ILE A 40 -8.37 6.29 5.97
N ALA A 41 -7.57 7.08 6.69
CA ALA A 41 -6.39 6.58 7.42
C ALA A 41 -6.77 5.55 8.49
N ILE A 42 -7.87 5.76 9.22
CA ILE A 42 -8.40 4.76 10.16
C ILE A 42 -8.75 3.46 9.42
N GLY A 43 -9.45 3.58 8.28
CA GLY A 43 -9.78 2.42 7.43
C GLY A 43 -8.55 1.65 6.94
N HIS A 44 -7.52 2.37 6.51
CA HIS A 44 -6.23 1.81 6.11
C HIS A 44 -5.56 1.06 7.27
N GLY A 45 -5.49 1.69 8.46
CA GLY A 45 -4.91 1.11 9.66
C GLY A 45 -5.58 -0.18 10.11
N ILE A 46 -6.90 -0.33 9.89
CA ILE A 46 -7.61 -1.58 10.21
C ILE A 46 -7.11 -2.76 9.37
N VAL A 47 -6.63 -2.53 8.15
CA VAL A 47 -6.03 -3.57 7.30
C VAL A 47 -4.55 -3.77 7.64
N GLU A 48 -3.85 -2.66 7.88
CA GLU A 48 -2.42 -2.64 8.15
C GLU A 48 -2.06 -3.35 9.47
N ILE A 49 -2.80 -3.08 10.56
CA ILE A 49 -2.49 -3.64 11.89
C ILE A 49 -2.52 -5.18 11.88
N PRO A 50 -3.60 -5.86 11.41
CA PRO A 50 -3.60 -7.31 11.28
C PRO A 50 -2.49 -7.85 10.38
N LEU A 51 -2.18 -7.15 9.28
CA LEU A 51 -1.09 -7.54 8.38
C LEU A 51 0.26 -7.54 9.10
N ILE A 52 0.55 -6.50 9.90
CA ILE A 52 1.75 -6.43 10.73
C ILE A 52 1.83 -7.62 11.69
N PHE A 53 0.74 -7.94 12.40
CA PHE A 53 0.70 -9.10 13.30
C PHE A 53 0.95 -10.42 12.55
N LEU A 54 0.38 -10.61 11.37
CA LEU A 54 0.60 -11.79 10.54
C LEU A 54 2.08 -11.93 10.10
N LEU A 55 2.71 -10.82 9.72
CA LEU A 55 4.13 -10.79 9.35
C LEU A 55 5.04 -11.16 10.54
N ILE A 56 4.74 -10.62 11.73
CA ILE A 56 5.48 -10.89 12.97
C ILE A 56 5.30 -12.35 13.43
N LEU A 57 4.08 -12.91 13.35
CA LEU A 57 3.74 -14.20 13.95
C LEU A 57 4.17 -15.44 13.14
N GLY A 58 4.55 -15.33 11.87
CA GLY A 58 4.91 -16.54 11.13
C GLY A 58 5.45 -16.41 9.70
N LEU A 59 5.28 -15.27 9.03
CA LEU A 59 5.85 -15.14 7.68
C LEU A 59 7.36 -14.87 7.70
N GLY A 60 7.86 -14.19 8.75
CA GLY A 60 9.30 -13.94 8.93
C GLY A 60 10.14 -15.18 9.29
N THR A 61 9.53 -16.24 9.84
CA THR A 61 10.23 -17.49 10.21
C THR A 61 10.27 -18.50 9.06
N LEU A 62 9.26 -18.55 8.19
CA LEU A 62 9.28 -19.36 6.96
C LEU A 62 10.38 -18.92 5.97
N LEU A 63 10.80 -17.65 6.03
CA LEU A 63 11.85 -17.07 5.17
C LEU A 63 13.29 -17.26 5.68
N LYS A 64 13.49 -17.75 6.92
CA LYS A 64 14.81 -17.80 7.57
C LYS A 64 15.48 -19.18 7.61
N THR A 65 14.82 -20.25 7.19
CA THR A 65 15.30 -21.62 7.44
C THR A 65 16.30 -22.17 6.41
N HIS A 66 16.50 -21.52 5.25
CA HIS A 66 17.36 -22.05 4.17
C HIS A 66 18.27 -20.99 3.54
N PRO A 67 19.53 -20.83 4.00
CA PRO A 67 20.47 -19.79 3.56
C PRO A 67 20.74 -19.76 2.04
N ASP A 68 20.71 -20.90 1.36
CA ASP A 68 21.06 -21.02 -0.06
C ASP A 68 19.90 -20.70 -1.02
N ALA A 69 18.65 -20.85 -0.54
CA ALA A 69 17.45 -20.48 -1.30
C ALA A 69 17.14 -18.97 -1.24
N ILE A 70 17.74 -18.25 -0.28
CA ILE A 70 17.48 -16.83 -0.02
C ILE A 70 18.04 -15.92 -1.10
N THR A 71 19.18 -16.24 -1.73
CA THR A 71 19.78 -15.39 -2.77
C THR A 71 18.93 -15.41 -4.05
N VAL A 72 18.51 -16.62 -4.48
CA VAL A 72 17.65 -16.77 -5.67
C VAL A 72 16.23 -16.30 -5.37
N GLY A 73 15.68 -16.61 -4.19
CA GLY A 73 14.37 -16.15 -3.76
C GLY A 73 14.26 -14.63 -3.68
N LYS A 74 15.26 -13.93 -3.12
CA LYS A 74 15.29 -12.46 -3.08
C LYS A 74 15.40 -11.84 -4.46
N ILE A 75 16.19 -12.42 -5.37
CA ILE A 75 16.29 -11.94 -6.75
C ILE A 75 14.96 -12.12 -7.48
N ILE A 76 14.30 -13.30 -7.34
CA ILE A 76 13.01 -13.57 -7.97
C ILE A 76 11.91 -12.67 -7.39
N ILE A 77 11.82 -12.55 -6.07
CA ILE A 77 10.84 -11.67 -5.40
C ILE A 77 11.10 -10.20 -5.77
N GLY A 78 12.36 -9.77 -5.79
CA GLY A 78 12.74 -8.42 -6.19
C GLY A 78 12.45 -8.13 -7.66
N PHE A 79 12.65 -9.10 -8.55
CA PHE A 79 12.40 -8.96 -9.99
C PHE A 79 10.90 -8.98 -10.29
N ILE A 80 10.14 -9.91 -9.69
CA ILE A 80 8.67 -9.96 -9.80
C ILE A 80 8.06 -8.71 -9.19
N GLY A 81 8.51 -8.32 -7.99
CA GLY A 81 8.10 -7.09 -7.33
C GLY A 81 8.39 -5.86 -8.19
N GLY A 82 9.61 -5.73 -8.73
CA GLY A 82 9.99 -4.64 -9.62
C GLY A 82 9.16 -4.58 -10.90
N LEU A 83 8.93 -5.72 -11.57
CA LEU A 83 8.09 -5.80 -12.76
C LEU A 83 6.64 -5.43 -12.44
N PHE A 84 6.15 -5.86 -11.29
CA PHE A 84 4.83 -5.52 -10.80
C PHE A 84 4.70 -4.03 -10.47
N LEU A 85 5.72 -3.41 -9.87
CA LEU A 85 5.77 -1.97 -9.64
C LEU A 85 5.71 -1.17 -10.96
N ILE A 86 6.44 -1.62 -11.99
CA ILE A 86 6.37 -1.02 -13.34
C ILE A 86 4.95 -1.15 -13.90
N TYR A 87 4.34 -2.33 -13.79
CA TYR A 87 2.96 -2.57 -14.24
C TYR A 87 1.95 -1.64 -13.54
N LEU A 88 2.05 -1.48 -12.23
CA LEU A 88 1.18 -0.57 -11.47
C LEU A 88 1.40 0.90 -11.86
N GLY A 89 2.65 1.30 -12.10
CA GLY A 89 2.98 2.64 -12.59
C GLY A 89 2.30 2.93 -13.93
N ILE A 90 2.39 1.98 -14.88
CA ILE A 90 1.73 2.08 -16.19
C ILE A 90 0.20 2.14 -16.03
N MET A 91 -0.38 1.29 -15.19
CA MET A 91 -1.83 1.28 -14.93
C MET A 91 -2.30 2.63 -14.37
N THR A 92 -1.55 3.21 -13.44
CA THR A 92 -1.86 4.49 -12.81
C THR A 92 -1.83 5.65 -13.82
N ILE A 93 -0.83 5.68 -14.70
CA ILE A 93 -0.75 6.66 -15.80
C ILE A 93 -1.93 6.49 -16.79
N ARG A 94 -2.30 5.24 -17.10
CA ARG A 94 -3.43 4.95 -17.99
C ARG A 94 -4.77 5.38 -17.38
N GLU A 95 -4.98 5.16 -16.08
CA GLU A 95 -6.19 5.56 -15.37
C GLU A 95 -6.32 7.09 -15.32
N MET A 96 -5.21 7.84 -15.18
CA MET A 96 -5.22 9.31 -15.26
C MET A 96 -5.65 9.83 -16.63
N SER A 97 -5.46 9.05 -17.70
CA SER A 97 -5.81 9.42 -19.06
C SER A 97 -7.27 9.07 -19.42
N ARG A 98 -8.02 8.42 -18.52
CA ARG A 98 -9.44 8.09 -18.74
C ARG A 98 -10.34 9.23 -18.27
N PRO A 99 -11.42 9.54 -19.01
CA PRO A 99 -12.40 10.53 -18.57
C PRO A 99 -13.01 10.09 -17.23
N PRO A 100 -13.34 11.03 -16.33
CA PRO A 100 -13.87 10.71 -15.01
C PRO A 100 -15.16 9.91 -15.15
N GLN A 101 -15.08 8.62 -14.84
CA GLN A 101 -16.24 7.74 -14.92
C GLN A 101 -17.08 8.00 -13.68
N HIS A 102 -18.27 8.58 -13.87
CA HIS A 102 -19.28 8.73 -12.82
C HIS A 102 -19.79 7.34 -12.43
N SER A 103 -19.03 6.63 -11.60
CA SER A 103 -19.59 5.53 -10.83
C SER A 103 -20.25 6.13 -9.59
N THR A 104 -21.57 6.04 -9.53
CA THR A 104 -22.38 6.19 -8.32
C THR A 104 -22.08 5.03 -7.37
N SER A 105 -20.85 4.99 -6.88
CA SER A 105 -20.38 3.96 -5.98
C SER A 105 -20.69 4.41 -4.55
N VAL A 106 -21.61 3.69 -3.89
CA VAL A 106 -22.00 3.84 -2.47
C VAL A 106 -20.79 3.96 -1.52
N TRP A 107 -19.63 3.45 -1.97
CA TRP A 107 -18.35 3.51 -1.29
C TRP A 107 -17.78 4.93 -1.15
N LEU A 108 -18.11 5.89 -2.02
CA LEU A 108 -17.65 7.28 -1.91
C LEU A 108 -18.25 8.04 -0.70
N SER A 109 -19.28 7.49 -0.07
CA SER A 109 -19.97 8.13 1.06
C SER A 109 -19.42 7.71 2.43
N LYS A 110 -18.59 6.66 2.52
CA LYS A 110 -18.07 6.11 3.78
C LYS A 110 -16.53 6.03 3.76
N PRO A 111 -15.83 7.08 4.23
CA PRO A 111 -14.38 7.19 4.08
C PRO A 111 -13.58 6.06 4.75
N VAL A 112 -14.04 5.54 5.89
CA VAL A 112 -13.40 4.39 6.57
C VAL A 112 -13.43 3.12 5.70
N LEU A 113 -14.59 2.81 5.10
CA LEU A 113 -14.72 1.65 4.22
C LEU A 113 -13.89 1.83 2.96
N THR A 114 -13.82 3.06 2.42
CA THR A 114 -12.94 3.36 1.30
C THR A 114 -11.48 3.06 1.63
N GLY A 115 -11.00 3.50 2.80
CA GLY A 115 -9.65 3.21 3.27
C GLY A 115 -9.39 1.70 3.40
N MET A 116 -10.30 0.96 4.02
CA MET A 116 -10.16 -0.48 4.21
C MET A 116 -10.10 -1.24 2.87
N PHE A 117 -11.09 -1.04 1.99
CA PHE A 117 -11.16 -1.78 0.73
C PHE A 117 -10.01 -1.46 -0.20
N LEU A 118 -9.71 -0.16 -0.39
CA LEU A 118 -8.62 0.25 -1.27
C LEU A 118 -7.28 -0.24 -0.76
N SER A 119 -7.08 -0.38 0.55
CA SER A 119 -5.82 -0.91 1.10
C SER A 119 -5.71 -2.41 0.92
N ALA A 120 -6.78 -3.15 1.19
CA ALA A 120 -6.82 -4.60 1.02
C ALA A 120 -6.70 -5.03 -0.45
N SER A 121 -7.27 -4.25 -1.38
CA SER A 121 -7.21 -4.51 -2.81
C SER A 121 -6.01 -3.87 -3.51
N ASN A 122 -5.14 -3.16 -2.78
CA ASN A 122 -3.97 -2.50 -3.37
C ASN A 122 -2.75 -3.43 -3.30
N PRO A 123 -2.35 -4.02 -4.44
CA PRO A 123 -1.24 -4.95 -4.45
C PRO A 123 0.12 -4.25 -4.30
N TYR A 124 0.22 -2.94 -4.59
CA TYR A 124 1.42 -2.15 -4.24
C TYR A 124 1.66 -2.19 -2.73
N PHE A 125 0.60 -1.91 -1.95
CA PHE A 125 0.68 -1.84 -0.49
C PHE A 125 1.08 -3.20 0.12
N LEU A 126 0.48 -4.30 -0.36
CA LEU A 126 0.81 -5.64 0.10
C LEU A 126 2.24 -6.05 -0.25
N LEU A 127 2.69 -5.74 -1.47
CA LEU A 127 4.05 -6.07 -1.90
C LEU A 127 5.11 -5.19 -1.23
N TRP A 128 4.80 -3.93 -0.94
CA TRP A 128 5.70 -3.05 -0.18
C TRP A 128 6.06 -3.71 1.15
N TRP A 129 5.06 -4.16 1.93
CA TRP A 129 5.25 -4.91 3.17
C TRP A 129 6.03 -6.22 3.01
N ALA A 130 6.00 -6.85 1.83
CA ALA A 130 6.79 -8.05 1.55
C ALA A 130 8.28 -7.76 1.24
N THR A 131 8.62 -6.50 0.93
CA THR A 131 9.97 -6.08 0.54
C THR A 131 10.76 -5.34 1.62
N ILE A 132 10.07 -4.76 2.61
CA ILE A 132 10.68 -4.10 3.78
C ILE A 132 10.91 -5.09 4.93
#